data_AF-A0A4R1NI41-F1
#
_entry.id   AF-A0A4R1NI41-F1
#
_cell.length_a   1.000
_cell.length_b   1.000
_cell.length_c   1.000
_cell.angle_alpha   90.00
_cell.angle_beta   90.00
_cell.angle_gamma   90.00
#
_symmetry.space_group_name_H-M   'P 1'
#
loop_
_entity.id
_entity.type
_entity.pdbx_description
1 polymer ?
#
loop_
_entity_poly.entity_id
_entity_poly.type
_entity_poly.pdbx_seq_one_letter_code
_entity_poly.pdbx_strand_id
1 'polypeptide(L)'
;MHARFETPLATLEPGLRGALAPILAEPSFNGMLSARQVMALMKAGGLDEDGLCLALLPLAAACALAPVSHFNVGAIARGIGGNLYFGANMEFPGVPLSQTVHAEQSAINHAWLRGEQRLRGITVNYTPCGHCRQFMNELNSGVDIVIHLPGRAPATLAHYLPDAFGPRDLSIQSLLMDRVNHGYSLAKELLSPDTTPLRGGLSVETAQGGTSEVSCVTAAHSSTPEASCVTAAKTAPPMNGLSADDPLLQQALQAANQSHAPYSRAHSGVALQLADGRIFAGRYAENAAFNPSLPPLQSALILLNITGGDCRDIRRAVLVERDAVALSQWDATCATLRALGCGEIHRRLLEG
;
A
#
# COMPACT_ATOMS: atom_id res chain seq x y z
N MET A 1 18.55 19.08 -1.28
CA MET A 1 17.23 18.94 -1.96
C MET A 1 17.30 17.71 -2.85
N HIS A 2 16.29 16.84 -2.83
CA HIS A 2 16.25 15.70 -3.74
C HIS A 2 16.04 16.18 -5.18
N ALA A 3 16.83 15.65 -6.13
CA ALA A 3 16.84 16.08 -7.54
C ALA A 3 15.46 16.11 -8.22
N ARG A 4 14.54 15.21 -7.83
CA ARG A 4 13.17 15.16 -8.37
C ARG A 4 12.39 16.47 -8.21
N PHE A 5 12.73 17.29 -7.22
CA PHE A 5 12.03 18.55 -6.95
C PHE A 5 12.61 19.77 -7.69
N GLU A 6 13.79 19.66 -8.31
CA GLU A 6 14.48 20.83 -8.90
C GLU A 6 13.64 21.50 -10.00
N THR A 7 13.20 20.73 -11.00
CA THR A 7 12.39 21.22 -12.12
C THR A 7 11.03 21.78 -11.66
N PRO A 8 10.17 21.04 -10.93
CA PRO A 8 8.87 21.57 -10.48
C PRO A 8 8.99 22.73 -9.47
N LEU A 9 10.07 22.82 -8.68
CA LEU A 9 10.28 23.97 -7.81
C LEU A 9 10.59 25.23 -8.62
N ALA A 10 11.35 25.10 -9.71
CA ALA A 10 11.74 26.23 -10.55
C ALA A 10 10.53 26.91 -11.22
N THR A 11 9.43 26.17 -11.45
CA THR A 11 8.20 26.68 -12.08
C THR A 11 7.29 27.45 -11.12
N LEU A 12 7.57 27.45 -9.82
CA LEU A 12 6.75 28.17 -8.84
C LEU A 12 7.05 29.68 -8.86
N GLU A 13 6.01 30.47 -8.54
CA GLU A 13 6.13 31.92 -8.33
C GLU A 13 7.23 32.26 -7.30
N PRO A 14 7.99 33.36 -7.49
CA PRO A 14 9.19 33.63 -6.72
C PRO A 14 9.00 33.61 -5.20
N GLY A 15 7.89 34.15 -4.69
CA GLY A 15 7.59 34.18 -3.26
C GLY A 15 7.37 32.78 -2.66
N LEU A 16 6.54 31.97 -3.31
CA LEU A 16 6.29 30.59 -2.90
C LEU A 16 7.56 29.74 -3.03
N ARG A 17 8.27 29.88 -4.14
CA ARG A 17 9.53 29.16 -4.41
C ARG A 17 10.57 29.44 -3.33
N GLY A 18 10.78 30.71 -2.97
CA GLY A 18 11.74 31.12 -1.94
C GLY A 18 11.41 30.56 -0.56
N ALA A 19 10.12 30.50 -0.20
CA ALA A 19 9.67 29.94 1.07
C ALA A 19 9.73 28.40 1.11
N LEU A 20 9.50 27.73 -0.03
CA LEU A 20 9.45 26.27 -0.12
C LEU A 20 10.83 25.62 -0.29
N ALA A 21 11.74 26.26 -1.01
CA ALA A 21 13.09 25.76 -1.26
C ALA A 21 13.84 25.28 0.00
N PRO A 22 13.89 26.03 1.13
CA PRO A 22 14.57 25.54 2.33
C PRO A 22 13.89 24.30 2.92
N ILE A 23 12.56 24.19 2.85
CA ILE A 23 11.82 23.02 3.35
C ILE A 23 12.18 21.77 2.55
N LEU A 24 12.25 21.88 1.21
CA LEU A 24 12.63 20.76 0.34
C LEU A 24 14.14 20.45 0.37
N ALA A 25 14.95 21.39 0.85
CA ALA A 25 16.39 21.20 1.00
C ALA A 25 16.74 20.34 2.22
N GLU A 26 15.88 20.30 3.24
CA GLU A 26 16.04 19.48 4.43
C GLU A 26 16.21 17.98 4.07
N PRO A 27 17.29 17.32 4.51
CA PRO A 27 17.46 15.87 4.31
C PRO A 27 16.34 15.03 4.93
N SER A 28 15.65 15.59 5.92
CA SER A 28 14.52 14.98 6.61
C SER A 28 13.16 15.22 5.93
N PHE A 29 13.14 15.96 4.81
CA PHE A 29 11.89 16.20 4.08
C PHE A 29 11.27 14.87 3.65
N ASN A 30 10.02 14.68 4.04
CA ASN A 30 9.36 13.38 4.01
C ASN A 30 8.06 13.40 3.20
N GLY A 31 7.90 14.40 2.32
CA GLY A 31 6.68 14.58 1.53
C GLY A 31 5.48 15.12 2.32
N MET A 32 5.70 15.62 3.54
CA MET A 32 4.66 16.25 4.36
C MET A 32 5.01 17.72 4.62
N LEU A 33 3.99 18.58 4.59
CA LEU A 33 4.07 19.95 5.10
C LEU A 33 3.22 20.06 6.36
N SER A 34 3.84 20.50 7.46
CA SER A 34 3.12 20.76 8.70
C SER A 34 2.17 21.95 8.55
N ALA A 35 1.08 22.00 9.32
CA ALA A 35 0.14 23.13 9.32
C ALA A 35 0.82 24.51 9.44
N ARG A 36 1.89 24.60 10.25
CA ARG A 36 2.71 25.82 10.37
C ARG A 36 3.42 26.18 9.05
N GLN A 37 4.01 25.20 8.38
CA GLN A 37 4.65 25.42 7.08
C GLN A 37 3.61 25.80 6.02
N VAL A 38 2.44 25.14 6.02
CA VAL A 38 1.33 25.43 5.10
C VAL A 38 0.90 26.90 5.25
N MET A 39 0.65 27.38 6.46
CA MET A 39 0.30 28.79 6.70
C MET A 39 1.39 29.77 6.22
N ALA A 40 2.67 29.43 6.45
CA ALA A 40 3.78 30.26 5.98
C ALA A 40 3.87 30.31 4.46
N LEU A 41 3.64 29.18 3.78
CA LEU A 41 3.66 29.06 2.33
C LEU A 41 2.47 29.78 1.68
N MET A 42 1.27 29.66 2.25
CA MET A 42 0.08 30.42 1.83
C MET A 42 0.37 31.92 1.88
N LYS A 43 0.93 32.42 3.00
CA LYS A 43 1.31 33.83 3.14
C LYS A 43 2.37 34.26 2.13
N ALA A 44 3.42 33.45 1.94
CA ALA A 44 4.51 33.77 1.02
C ALA A 44 4.10 33.74 -0.45
N GLY A 45 3.16 32.87 -0.81
CA GLY A 45 2.59 32.78 -2.16
C GLY A 45 1.44 33.75 -2.42
N GLY A 46 0.84 34.35 -1.38
CA GLY A 46 -0.40 35.10 -1.52
C GLY A 46 -1.58 34.22 -1.96
N LEU A 47 -1.58 32.96 -1.54
CA LEU A 47 -2.55 31.94 -1.95
C LEU A 47 -3.45 31.54 -0.78
N ASP A 48 -4.69 31.19 -1.07
CA ASP A 48 -5.47 30.34 -0.18
C ASP A 48 -4.95 28.89 -0.23
N GLU A 49 -5.55 28.00 0.56
CA GLU A 49 -5.07 26.63 0.61
C GLU A 49 -5.32 25.85 -0.68
N ASP A 50 -6.43 26.14 -1.38
CA ASP A 50 -6.76 25.53 -2.66
C ASP A 50 -5.70 25.90 -3.71
N GLY A 51 -5.40 27.19 -3.82
CA GLY A 51 -4.33 27.71 -4.67
C GLY A 51 -2.97 27.12 -4.32
N LEU A 52 -2.65 27.00 -3.02
CA LEU A 52 -1.40 26.37 -2.59
C LEU A 52 -1.34 24.89 -3.00
N CYS A 53 -2.38 24.10 -2.73
CA CYS A 53 -2.37 22.68 -3.09
C CYS A 53 -2.25 22.49 -4.61
N LEU A 54 -2.97 23.29 -5.41
CA LEU A 54 -2.86 23.24 -6.87
C LEU A 54 -1.44 23.59 -7.35
N ALA A 55 -0.82 24.62 -6.77
CA ALA A 55 0.55 25.01 -7.08
C ALA A 55 1.58 23.93 -6.71
N LEU A 56 1.31 23.14 -5.66
CA LEU A 56 2.22 22.10 -5.18
C LEU A 56 2.05 20.74 -5.90
N LEU A 57 0.99 20.53 -6.70
CA LEU A 57 0.76 19.27 -7.40
C LEU A 57 1.96 18.78 -8.25
N PRO A 58 2.69 19.64 -8.99
CA PRO A 58 3.88 19.20 -9.73
C PRO A 58 4.97 18.59 -8.84
N LEU A 59 5.11 19.06 -7.60
CA LEU A 59 6.05 18.48 -6.64
C LEU A 59 5.58 17.11 -6.15
N ALA A 60 4.28 16.94 -5.88
CA ALA A 60 3.73 15.63 -5.55
C ALA A 60 3.91 14.65 -6.73
N ALA A 61 3.60 15.07 -7.95
CA ALA A 61 3.75 14.27 -9.16
C ALA A 61 5.22 13.89 -9.46
N ALA A 62 6.19 14.71 -9.05
CA ALA A 62 7.60 14.37 -9.18
C ALA A 62 8.05 13.19 -8.31
N CYS A 63 7.22 12.75 -7.36
CA CYS A 63 7.44 11.52 -6.60
C CYS A 63 6.90 10.27 -7.32
N ALA A 64 6.30 10.38 -8.50
CA ALA A 64 5.72 9.25 -9.22
C ALA A 64 6.79 8.24 -9.65
N LEU A 65 6.44 6.96 -9.57
CA LEU A 65 7.20 5.85 -10.15
C LEU A 65 6.33 5.19 -11.21
N ALA A 66 6.35 5.71 -12.44
CA ALA A 66 5.46 5.27 -13.52
C ALA A 66 6.22 4.65 -14.73
N PRO A 67 6.98 3.55 -14.55
CA PRO A 67 7.73 2.93 -15.64
C PRO A 67 6.86 2.24 -16.70
N VAL A 68 5.56 2.04 -16.47
CA VAL A 68 4.66 1.36 -17.42
C VAL A 68 3.88 2.39 -18.24
N SER A 69 3.22 3.35 -17.58
CA SER A 69 2.39 4.34 -18.26
C SER A 69 3.17 5.58 -18.70
N HIS A 70 4.32 5.86 -18.06
CA HIS A 70 5.05 7.12 -18.18
C HIS A 70 4.21 8.35 -17.85
N PHE A 71 3.16 8.16 -17.03
CA PHE A 71 2.19 9.19 -16.70
C PHE A 71 2.25 9.52 -15.20
N ASN A 72 2.85 10.67 -14.89
CA ASN A 72 3.06 11.10 -13.51
C ASN A 72 1.81 11.78 -12.95
N VAL A 73 1.22 11.19 -11.92
CA VAL A 73 0.04 11.67 -11.22
C VAL A 73 0.44 12.08 -9.80
N GLY A 74 0.03 13.27 -9.39
CA GLY A 74 0.28 13.81 -8.06
C GLY A 74 -1.03 14.02 -7.31
N ALA A 75 -1.00 13.77 -6.01
CA ALA A 75 -2.10 14.04 -5.10
C ALA A 75 -1.60 14.68 -3.81
N ILE A 76 -2.43 15.52 -3.20
CA ILE A 76 -2.16 16.14 -1.90
C ILE A 76 -3.39 15.93 -1.01
N ALA A 77 -3.24 15.09 0.01
CA ALA A 77 -4.26 14.87 1.02
C ALA A 77 -4.17 15.96 2.10
N ARG A 78 -5.34 16.47 2.52
CA ARG A 78 -5.47 17.53 3.52
C ARG A 78 -5.99 16.96 4.82
N GLY A 79 -5.12 16.96 5.82
CA GLY A 79 -5.46 16.53 7.17
C GLY A 79 -6.41 17.50 7.87
N ILE A 80 -7.17 16.99 8.84
CA ILE A 80 -7.92 17.86 9.77
C ILE A 80 -6.98 18.65 10.68
N GLY A 81 -5.75 18.15 10.92
CA GLY A 81 -4.71 18.88 11.64
C GLY A 81 -4.10 20.05 10.87
N GLY A 82 -4.49 20.28 9.60
CA GLY A 82 -3.93 21.31 8.73
C GLY A 82 -2.65 20.91 8.00
N ASN A 83 -2.18 19.67 8.17
CA ASN A 83 -1.04 19.13 7.45
C ASN A 83 -1.42 18.78 6.00
N LEU A 84 -0.46 18.88 5.09
CA LEU A 84 -0.57 18.41 3.72
C LEU A 84 0.37 17.22 3.48
N TYR A 85 -0.15 16.18 2.84
CA TYR A 85 0.57 14.93 2.57
C TYR A 85 0.64 14.68 1.07
N PHE A 86 1.85 14.62 0.52
CA PHE A 86 2.04 14.28 -0.89
C PHE A 86 1.81 12.79 -1.12
N GLY A 87 1.31 12.47 -2.31
CA GLY A 87 1.25 11.13 -2.86
C GLY A 87 1.42 11.15 -4.36
N ALA A 88 1.88 10.04 -4.91
CA ALA A 88 2.10 9.85 -6.33
C ALA A 88 1.85 8.40 -6.74
N ASN A 89 1.55 8.17 -8.02
CA ASN A 89 1.33 6.82 -8.53
C ASN A 89 2.62 5.99 -8.55
N MET A 90 2.47 4.68 -8.36
CA MET A 90 3.57 3.72 -8.40
C MET A 90 3.15 2.49 -9.20
N GLU A 91 3.97 2.11 -10.17
CA GLU A 91 3.77 0.97 -11.07
C GLU A 91 4.98 0.06 -11.01
N PHE A 92 4.75 -1.25 -11.01
CA PHE A 92 5.78 -2.26 -10.77
C PHE A 92 5.89 -3.18 -12.00
N PRO A 93 6.97 -3.09 -12.79
CA PRO A 93 7.19 -3.99 -13.92
C PRO A 93 7.33 -5.44 -13.46
N GLY A 94 6.85 -6.38 -14.27
CA GLY A 94 7.01 -7.82 -14.02
C GLY A 94 6.02 -8.43 -13.02
N VAL A 95 5.07 -7.65 -12.50
CA VAL A 95 3.97 -8.14 -11.66
C VAL A 95 2.61 -7.65 -12.19
N PRO A 96 1.48 -8.27 -11.78
CA PRO A 96 0.16 -7.86 -12.24
C PRO A 96 -0.20 -6.42 -11.88
N LEU A 97 -1.06 -5.79 -12.70
CA LEU A 97 -1.56 -4.41 -12.47
C LEU A 97 -2.28 -4.22 -11.13
N SER A 98 -2.73 -5.31 -10.48
CA SER A 98 -3.29 -5.25 -9.13
C SER A 98 -2.30 -4.77 -8.07
N GLN A 99 -1.00 -4.71 -8.38
CA GLN A 99 0.03 -4.17 -7.51
C GLN A 99 0.20 -2.65 -7.63
N THR A 100 -0.43 -2.01 -8.63
CA THR A 100 -0.33 -0.57 -8.88
C THR A 100 -0.93 0.24 -7.73
N VAL A 101 -0.26 1.34 -7.39
CA VAL A 101 -0.74 2.34 -6.42
C VAL A 101 -1.11 3.60 -7.17
N HIS A 102 -2.30 4.13 -6.91
CA HIS A 102 -2.73 5.42 -7.43
C HIS A 102 -2.26 6.57 -6.53
N ALA A 103 -2.12 7.78 -7.09
CA ALA A 103 -1.65 8.94 -6.33
C ALA A 103 -2.56 9.25 -5.13
N GLU A 104 -3.87 9.06 -5.29
CA GLU A 104 -4.86 9.24 -4.22
C GLU A 104 -4.65 8.24 -3.08
N GLN A 105 -4.49 6.95 -3.41
CA GLN A 105 -4.18 5.91 -2.43
C GLN A 105 -2.86 6.23 -1.70
N SER A 106 -1.85 6.69 -2.45
CA SER A 106 -0.55 7.10 -1.92
C SER A 106 -0.67 8.23 -0.89
N ALA A 107 -1.35 9.33 -1.24
CA ALA A 107 -1.49 10.50 -0.36
C ALA A 107 -2.31 10.19 0.89
N ILE A 108 -3.41 9.44 0.73
CA ILE A 108 -4.28 9.02 1.83
C ILE A 108 -3.53 8.09 2.79
N ASN A 109 -2.86 7.07 2.24
CA ASN A 109 -2.08 6.13 3.05
C ASN A 109 -0.91 6.84 3.75
N HIS A 110 -0.25 7.80 3.08
CA HIS A 110 0.78 8.62 3.71
C HIS A 110 0.25 9.39 4.93
N ALA A 111 -0.91 10.05 4.79
CA ALA A 111 -1.54 10.73 5.91
C ALA A 111 -1.90 9.77 7.06
N TRP A 112 -2.50 8.64 6.73
CA TRP A 112 -2.90 7.62 7.72
C TRP A 112 -1.71 7.06 8.49
N LEU A 113 -0.63 6.67 7.81
CA LEU A 113 0.57 6.13 8.46
C LEU A 113 1.33 7.17 9.29
N ARG A 114 1.13 8.46 9.01
CA ARG A 114 1.63 9.59 9.82
C ARG A 114 0.71 9.93 11.01
N GLY A 115 -0.38 9.18 11.20
CA GLY A 115 -1.30 9.35 12.33
C GLY A 115 -2.31 10.49 12.14
N GLU A 116 -2.51 10.98 10.92
CA GLU A 116 -3.63 11.87 10.62
C GLU A 116 -4.95 11.12 10.90
N GLN A 117 -5.88 11.77 11.60
CA GLN A 117 -7.09 11.10 12.11
C GLN A 117 -8.24 11.11 11.11
N ARG A 118 -8.25 12.10 10.21
CA ARG A 118 -9.31 12.29 9.20
C ARG A 118 -8.79 13.20 8.10
N LEU A 119 -9.32 13.04 6.89
CA LEU A 119 -9.03 13.93 5.77
C LEU A 119 -10.25 14.80 5.46
N ARG A 120 -10.04 16.10 5.25
CA ARG A 120 -11.11 17.01 4.83
C ARG A 120 -11.18 17.18 3.32
N GLY A 121 -10.09 16.91 2.62
CA GLY A 121 -10.08 16.93 1.17
C GLY A 121 -8.83 16.36 0.56
N ILE A 122 -8.85 16.21 -0.76
CA ILE A 122 -7.72 15.80 -1.57
C ILE A 122 -7.67 16.65 -2.84
N THR A 123 -6.48 17.10 -3.20
CA THR A 123 -6.23 17.83 -4.45
C THR A 123 -5.46 16.92 -5.39
N VAL A 124 -5.90 16.80 -6.65
CA VAL A 124 -5.31 15.91 -7.66
C VAL A 124 -5.21 16.61 -9.00
N ASN A 125 -4.23 16.25 -9.83
CA ASN A 125 -4.08 16.83 -11.17
C ASN A 125 -5.10 16.33 -12.20
N TYR A 126 -5.69 15.16 -11.98
CA TYR A 126 -6.71 14.56 -12.86
C TYR A 126 -7.90 14.06 -12.06
N THR A 127 -9.06 13.94 -12.70
CA THR A 127 -10.28 13.43 -12.05
C THR A 127 -10.05 12.00 -11.53
N PRO A 128 -10.33 11.71 -10.25
CA PRO A 128 -10.14 10.37 -9.71
C PRO A 128 -10.91 9.31 -10.51
N CYS A 129 -10.23 8.19 -10.79
CA CYS A 129 -10.87 7.04 -11.43
C CYS A 129 -11.84 6.33 -10.47
N GLY A 130 -12.68 5.42 -10.99
CA GLY A 130 -13.65 4.68 -10.18
C GLY A 130 -13.02 3.93 -9.00
N HIS A 131 -11.84 3.32 -9.21
CA HIS A 131 -11.07 2.65 -8.15
C HIS A 131 -10.70 3.59 -7.00
N CYS A 132 -10.19 4.79 -7.30
CA CYS A 132 -9.84 5.79 -6.27
C CYS A 132 -11.07 6.34 -5.55
N ARG A 133 -12.18 6.55 -6.27
CA ARG A 133 -13.45 6.98 -5.66
C ARG A 133 -13.93 5.95 -4.65
N GLN A 134 -13.90 4.68 -5.03
CA GLN A 134 -14.28 3.58 -4.17
C GLN A 134 -13.34 3.41 -2.97
N PHE A 135 -12.03 3.59 -3.17
CA PHE A 135 -11.05 3.59 -2.08
C PHE A 135 -11.33 4.70 -1.05
N MET A 136 -11.62 5.93 -1.51
CA MET A 136 -11.95 7.05 -0.63
C MET A 136 -13.24 6.83 0.18
N ASN A 137 -14.20 6.06 -0.35
CA ASN A 137 -15.45 5.78 0.37
C ASN A 137 -15.27 4.87 1.60
N GLU A 138 -14.07 4.30 1.79
CA GLU A 138 -13.71 3.54 2.98
C GLU A 138 -13.34 4.42 4.18
N LEU A 139 -12.92 5.67 3.90
CA LEU A 139 -12.41 6.58 4.92
C LEU A 139 -13.50 6.93 5.94
N ASN A 140 -13.09 7.26 7.16
CA ASN A 140 -14.00 7.81 8.15
C ASN A 140 -14.61 9.16 7.72
N SER A 141 -13.99 9.85 6.75
CA SER A 141 -14.55 10.99 6.02
C SER A 141 -15.75 10.65 5.13
N GLY A 142 -15.87 9.39 4.70
CA GLY A 142 -16.91 8.90 3.81
C GLY A 142 -17.05 9.74 2.54
N VAL A 143 -18.28 9.85 2.07
CA VAL A 143 -18.62 10.62 0.86
C VAL A 143 -18.48 12.15 1.02
N ASP A 144 -18.19 12.65 2.22
CA ASP A 144 -18.07 14.08 2.52
C ASP A 144 -16.68 14.66 2.23
N ILE A 145 -15.68 13.81 1.98
CA ILE A 145 -14.34 14.28 1.59
C ILE A 145 -14.41 15.13 0.32
N VAL A 146 -13.79 16.31 0.32
CA VAL A 146 -13.84 17.24 -0.81
C VAL A 146 -12.70 16.95 -1.80
N ILE A 147 -13.03 16.85 -3.08
CA ILE A 147 -12.08 16.65 -4.17
C ILE A 147 -11.89 17.98 -4.91
N HIS A 148 -10.63 18.42 -4.99
CA HIS A 148 -10.22 19.63 -5.68
C HIS A 148 -9.47 19.27 -6.97
N LEU A 149 -9.86 19.90 -8.07
CA LEU A 149 -9.30 19.68 -9.40
C LEU A 149 -8.93 21.02 -10.04
N PRO A 150 -7.85 21.08 -10.85
CA PRO A 150 -7.54 22.26 -11.64
C PRO A 150 -8.72 22.69 -12.51
N GLY A 151 -9.08 23.97 -12.45
CA GLY A 151 -10.11 24.57 -13.31
C GLY A 151 -11.55 24.10 -13.03
N ARG A 152 -11.83 23.48 -11.87
CA ARG A 152 -13.18 23.07 -11.48
C ARG A 152 -13.50 23.53 -10.06
N ALA A 153 -14.78 23.79 -9.80
CA ALA A 153 -15.25 24.00 -8.44
C ALA A 153 -15.01 22.73 -7.60
N PRO A 154 -14.60 22.86 -6.32
CA PRO A 154 -14.51 21.72 -5.43
C PRO A 154 -15.86 21.00 -5.29
N ALA A 155 -15.82 19.68 -5.22
CA ALA A 155 -17.03 18.87 -5.03
C ALA A 155 -16.73 17.68 -4.10
N THR A 156 -17.73 17.24 -3.33
CA THR A 156 -17.60 16.09 -2.43
C THR A 156 -17.45 14.79 -3.21
N LEU A 157 -16.96 13.73 -2.56
CA LEU A 157 -16.92 12.40 -3.16
C LEU A 157 -18.31 11.92 -3.61
N ALA A 158 -19.39 12.28 -2.88
CA ALA A 158 -20.77 11.99 -3.28
C ALA A 158 -21.10 12.46 -4.71
N HIS A 159 -20.54 13.59 -5.16
CA HIS A 159 -20.73 14.08 -6.52
C HIS A 159 -20.09 13.14 -7.56
N TYR A 160 -18.93 12.56 -7.24
CA TYR A 160 -18.19 11.70 -8.14
C TYR A 160 -18.59 10.23 -8.06
N LEU A 161 -19.25 9.82 -6.96
CA LEU A 161 -19.69 8.47 -6.69
C LEU A 161 -21.16 8.50 -6.22
N PRO A 162 -22.12 8.79 -7.12
CA PRO A 162 -23.54 8.71 -6.80
C PRO A 162 -23.95 7.27 -6.50
N ASP A 163 -24.94 7.10 -5.62
CA ASP A 163 -25.46 5.79 -5.20
C ASP A 163 -24.35 4.81 -4.78
N ALA A 164 -23.40 5.33 -4.01
CA ALA A 164 -22.17 4.63 -3.67
C ALA A 164 -22.42 3.36 -2.85
N PHE A 165 -21.76 2.27 -3.25
CA PHE A 165 -21.53 1.11 -2.39
C PHE A 165 -20.34 1.36 -1.45
N GLY A 166 -20.43 0.91 -0.20
CA GLY A 166 -19.37 1.10 0.79
C GLY A 166 -19.58 0.34 2.10
N PRO A 167 -18.81 0.70 3.15
CA PRO A 167 -18.84 0.02 4.44
C PRO A 167 -20.24 -0.09 5.07
N ARG A 168 -21.10 0.92 4.83
CA ARG A 168 -22.47 0.96 5.37
C ARG A 168 -23.34 -0.17 4.85
N ASP A 169 -23.19 -0.55 3.58
CA ASP A 169 -23.95 -1.62 2.95
C ASP A 169 -23.58 -3.00 3.52
N LEU A 170 -22.37 -3.12 4.07
CA LEU A 170 -21.86 -4.31 4.73
C LEU A 170 -21.96 -4.22 6.26
N SER A 171 -22.68 -3.22 6.80
CA SER A 171 -22.86 -2.99 8.25
C SER A 171 -21.55 -2.83 9.03
N ILE A 172 -20.51 -2.28 8.40
CA ILE A 172 -19.21 -2.01 9.03
C ILE A 172 -19.24 -0.65 9.74
N GLN A 173 -18.79 -0.64 11.00
CA GLN A 173 -18.78 0.56 11.85
C GLN A 173 -17.39 1.21 11.98
N SER A 174 -16.33 0.40 12.00
CA SER A 174 -14.96 0.89 12.00
C SER A 174 -14.55 1.23 10.58
N LEU A 175 -14.18 2.49 10.33
CA LEU A 175 -13.81 2.98 9.01
C LEU A 175 -12.28 3.14 8.90
N LEU A 176 -11.77 3.23 7.68
CA LEU A 176 -10.35 3.49 7.46
C LEU A 176 -9.97 4.87 8.05
N MET A 177 -8.81 4.94 8.71
CA MET A 177 -8.31 6.05 9.54
C MET A 177 -8.87 6.14 10.96
N ASP A 178 -9.86 5.34 11.35
CA ASP A 178 -10.22 5.22 12.76
C ASP A 178 -9.08 4.60 13.56
N ARG A 179 -8.98 4.99 14.84
CA ARG A 179 -7.93 4.49 15.73
C ARG A 179 -8.21 3.04 16.11
N VAL A 180 -7.34 2.14 15.69
CA VAL A 180 -7.42 0.71 15.99
C VAL A 180 -6.12 0.21 16.64
N ASN A 181 -6.28 -0.77 17.53
CA ASN A 181 -5.20 -1.63 18.01
C ASN A 181 -5.78 -3.01 18.29
N HIS A 182 -5.39 -4.00 17.49
CA HIS A 182 -5.95 -5.35 17.61
C HIS A 182 -5.36 -6.17 18.75
N GLY A 183 -4.22 -5.76 19.32
CA GLY A 183 -3.60 -6.43 20.46
C GLY A 183 -2.98 -7.81 20.17
N TYR A 184 -2.73 -8.14 18.90
CA TYR A 184 -2.04 -9.36 18.51
C TYR A 184 -0.60 -9.40 19.02
N SER A 185 -0.13 -10.62 19.26
CA SER A 185 1.28 -10.95 19.52
C SER A 185 1.81 -11.87 18.43
N LEU A 186 3.11 -12.18 18.45
CA LEU A 186 3.70 -13.14 17.51
C LEU A 186 3.47 -14.57 18.00
N ALA A 187 3.13 -15.46 17.08
CA ALA A 187 3.07 -16.89 17.36
C ALA A 187 4.46 -17.44 17.74
N LYS A 188 4.46 -18.41 18.67
CA LYS A 188 5.68 -19.06 19.18
C LYS A 188 6.37 -19.97 18.17
N GLU A 189 5.64 -20.52 17.21
CA GLU A 189 6.18 -21.43 16.19
C GLU A 189 6.60 -20.67 14.93
N LEU A 190 7.79 -21.01 14.41
CA LEU A 190 8.28 -20.55 13.10
C LEU A 190 7.71 -21.46 12.02
N LEU A 191 7.13 -20.87 10.97
CA LEU A 191 6.68 -21.64 9.79
C LEU A 191 7.86 -22.37 9.14
N SER A 192 7.63 -23.63 8.75
CA SER A 192 8.49 -24.33 7.80
C SER A 192 8.26 -23.78 6.38
N PRO A 193 9.27 -23.80 5.49
CA PRO A 193 9.27 -23.01 4.25
C PRO A 193 8.22 -23.39 3.19
N ASP A 194 7.47 -24.48 3.34
CA ASP A 194 6.58 -25.02 2.29
C ASP A 194 5.13 -25.30 2.74
N THR A 195 4.72 -24.91 3.94
CA THR A 195 3.33 -25.14 4.38
C THR A 195 2.40 -24.05 3.86
N THR A 196 2.10 -24.11 2.56
CA THR A 196 0.77 -23.67 2.10
C THR A 196 -0.18 -24.77 2.57
N PRO A 197 -1.13 -24.51 3.49
CA PRO A 197 -2.15 -25.50 3.73
C PRO A 197 -3.01 -25.54 2.47
N LEU A 198 -2.81 -26.58 1.64
CA LEU A 198 -3.86 -27.07 0.76
C LEU A 198 -4.99 -27.52 1.70
N ARG A 199 -5.82 -26.57 2.16
CA ARG A 199 -7.02 -26.90 2.92
C ARG A 199 -8.02 -27.49 1.94
N GLY A 200 -8.25 -28.79 2.15
CA GLY A 200 -9.53 -29.49 2.04
C GLY A 200 -10.41 -29.11 0.86
N GLY A 201 -10.59 -30.05 -0.06
CA GLY A 201 -11.60 -29.95 -1.10
C GLY A 201 -12.92 -29.43 -0.53
N LEU A 202 -13.47 -28.41 -1.18
CA LEU A 202 -14.87 -28.03 -1.04
C LEU A 202 -15.69 -29.28 -1.38
N SER A 203 -16.14 -30.02 -0.37
CA SER A 203 -17.21 -30.98 -0.51
C SER A 203 -18.47 -30.18 -0.81
N VAL A 204 -18.73 -29.96 -2.09
CA VAL A 204 -20.04 -29.57 -2.58
C VAL A 204 -20.94 -30.79 -2.38
N GLU A 205 -21.78 -30.75 -1.34
CA GLU A 205 -22.91 -31.67 -1.25
C GLU A 205 -23.83 -31.37 -2.43
N THR A 206 -23.70 -32.18 -3.48
CA THR A 206 -24.70 -32.24 -4.55
C THR A 206 -25.79 -33.19 -4.10
N ALA A 207 -26.95 -32.62 -3.76
CA ALA A 207 -28.19 -33.37 -3.70
C ALA A 207 -28.54 -33.88 -5.11
N GLN A 208 -29.04 -35.12 -5.16
CA GLN A 208 -29.68 -35.80 -6.30
C GLN A 208 -28.78 -36.70 -7.16
N GLY A 209 -28.83 -38.00 -6.84
CA GLY A 209 -29.36 -39.06 -7.71
C GLY A 209 -28.76 -39.23 -9.11
N GLY A 210 -28.04 -40.33 -9.31
CA GLY A 210 -27.77 -40.85 -10.65
C GLY A 210 -26.50 -41.69 -10.71
N THR A 211 -26.64 -43.01 -10.65
CA THR A 211 -25.59 -43.99 -10.93
C THR A 211 -25.21 -43.92 -12.41
N SER A 212 -23.94 -43.62 -12.70
CA SER A 212 -23.31 -43.94 -13.98
C SER A 212 -21.84 -44.25 -13.75
N GLU A 213 -21.49 -45.54 -13.90
CA GLU A 213 -20.12 -46.03 -13.97
C GLU A 213 -19.43 -45.51 -15.23
N VAL A 214 -18.21 -45.00 -15.10
CA VAL A 214 -17.32 -44.79 -16.24
C VAL A 214 -16.08 -45.64 -16.03
N SER A 215 -15.98 -46.72 -16.79
CA SER A 215 -14.85 -47.65 -16.78
C SER A 215 -13.59 -47.01 -17.34
N CYS A 216 -12.51 -47.06 -16.58
CA CYS A 216 -11.16 -46.71 -17.03
C CYS A 216 -10.61 -47.84 -17.91
N VAL A 217 -10.39 -47.56 -19.19
CA VAL A 217 -9.76 -48.51 -20.12
C VAL A 217 -8.24 -48.43 -19.95
N THR A 218 -7.63 -49.54 -19.56
CA THR A 218 -6.18 -49.75 -19.48
C THR A 218 -5.59 -49.99 -20.87
N ALA A 219 -4.47 -49.34 -21.16
CA ALA A 219 -3.55 -49.77 -22.22
C ALA A 219 -2.10 -49.60 -21.75
N ALA A 220 -1.38 -50.72 -21.74
CA ALA A 220 0.03 -50.85 -21.38
C ALA A 220 0.92 -50.97 -22.64
N HIS A 221 2.24 -50.90 -22.41
CA HIS A 221 3.43 -51.05 -23.31
C HIS A 221 3.98 -49.68 -23.80
N SER A 222 5.27 -49.33 -23.71
CA SER A 222 6.52 -50.14 -23.70
C SER A 222 7.76 -49.36 -23.17
N SER A 223 8.57 -50.06 -22.37
CA SER A 223 10.03 -50.04 -22.09
C SER A 223 11.05 -49.02 -22.69
N THR A 224 11.84 -48.45 -21.74
CA THR A 224 13.32 -48.17 -21.67
C THR A 224 13.97 -46.94 -22.34
N PRO A 225 15.13 -46.43 -21.86
CA PRO A 225 15.82 -46.59 -20.56
C PRO A 225 16.14 -45.26 -19.81
N GLU A 226 16.56 -45.42 -18.56
CA GLU A 226 16.95 -44.40 -17.58
C GLU A 226 18.07 -43.46 -18.06
N ALA A 227 17.81 -42.15 -17.98
CA ALA A 227 18.84 -41.12 -17.94
C ALA A 227 18.78 -40.45 -16.56
N SER A 228 19.73 -40.86 -15.72
CA SER A 228 20.08 -40.21 -14.45
C SER A 228 20.50 -38.76 -14.74
N CYS A 229 19.54 -37.83 -14.59
CA CYS A 229 19.84 -36.42 -14.47
C CYS A 229 19.96 -36.12 -12.97
N VAL A 230 21.19 -35.99 -12.52
CA VAL A 230 21.53 -35.50 -11.18
C VAL A 230 20.95 -34.09 -11.06
N THR A 231 19.75 -33.98 -10.49
CA THR A 231 19.21 -32.70 -10.06
C THR A 231 20.07 -32.22 -8.90
N ALA A 232 20.99 -31.31 -9.19
CA ALA A 232 21.61 -30.49 -8.16
C ALA A 232 20.48 -29.78 -7.41
N ALA A 233 20.17 -30.29 -6.22
CA ALA A 233 19.34 -29.58 -5.26
C ALA A 233 20.00 -28.22 -5.04
N LYS A 234 19.40 -27.16 -5.60
CA LYS A 234 19.68 -25.80 -5.16
C LYS A 234 19.21 -25.73 -3.72
N THR A 235 20.15 -25.95 -2.81
CA THR A 235 19.98 -25.70 -1.38
C THR A 235 19.50 -24.26 -1.22
N ALA A 236 18.25 -24.10 -0.76
CA ALA A 236 17.76 -22.82 -0.27
C ALA A 236 18.72 -22.32 0.83
N PRO A 237 19.03 -21.01 0.90
CA PRO A 237 19.88 -20.48 1.95
C PRO A 237 19.23 -20.70 3.33
N PRO A 238 20.02 -20.95 4.38
CA PRO A 238 19.50 -21.25 5.72
C PRO A 238 18.79 -20.02 6.32
N MET A 239 17.52 -20.20 6.69
CA MET A 239 16.69 -19.23 7.42
C MET A 239 17.17 -19.14 8.88
N ASN A 240 18.01 -18.15 9.20
CA ASN A 240 18.19 -17.73 10.58
C ASN A 240 16.93 -16.99 11.02
N GLY A 241 16.11 -17.65 11.84
CA GLY A 241 14.87 -17.10 12.37
C GLY A 241 15.08 -15.73 13.01
N LEU A 242 14.29 -14.75 12.58
CA LEU A 242 14.30 -13.40 13.14
C LEU A 242 14.05 -13.48 14.65
N SER A 243 14.96 -12.92 15.44
CA SER A 243 14.75 -12.76 16.88
C SER A 243 13.46 -12.00 17.13
N ALA A 244 12.76 -12.33 18.22
CA ALA A 244 11.58 -11.58 18.65
C ALA A 244 11.90 -10.08 18.83
N ASP A 245 13.14 -9.74 19.19
CA ASP A 245 13.58 -8.36 19.40
C ASP A 245 14.04 -7.64 18.12
N ASP A 246 13.95 -8.27 16.94
CA ASP A 246 14.32 -7.63 15.68
C ASP A 246 13.41 -6.40 15.43
N PRO A 247 13.98 -5.17 15.32
CA PRO A 247 13.21 -3.96 15.07
C PRO A 247 12.33 -4.05 13.81
N LEU A 248 12.78 -4.75 12.77
CA LEU A 248 12.04 -4.93 11.53
C LEU A 248 10.76 -5.74 11.77
N LEU A 249 10.86 -6.82 12.55
CA LEU A 249 9.74 -7.65 12.94
C LEU A 249 8.75 -6.90 13.84
N GLN A 250 9.26 -6.13 14.82
CA GLN A 250 8.43 -5.32 15.71
C GLN A 250 7.64 -4.25 14.95
N GLN A 251 8.25 -3.62 13.95
CA GLN A 251 7.56 -2.65 13.09
C GLN A 251 6.48 -3.31 12.22
N ALA A 252 6.71 -4.51 11.68
CA ALA A 252 5.71 -5.25 10.93
C ALA A 252 4.53 -5.69 11.82
N LEU A 253 4.79 -6.15 13.05
CA LEU A 253 3.76 -6.48 14.05
C LEU A 253 2.92 -5.25 14.43
N GLN A 254 3.58 -4.13 14.72
CA GLN A 254 2.89 -2.87 15.05
C GLN A 254 2.00 -2.42 13.89
N ALA A 255 2.48 -2.55 12.65
CA ALA A 255 1.70 -2.24 11.47
C ALA A 255 0.47 -3.17 11.34
N ALA A 256 0.63 -4.47 11.55
CA ALA A 256 -0.48 -5.42 11.50
C ALA A 256 -1.54 -5.13 12.57
N ASN A 257 -1.11 -4.78 13.79
CA ASN A 257 -1.99 -4.37 14.89
C ASN A 257 -2.79 -3.09 14.62
N GLN A 258 -2.39 -2.31 13.62
CA GLN A 258 -3.04 -1.06 13.25
C GLN A 258 -3.67 -1.11 11.85
N SER A 259 -3.76 -2.30 11.25
CA SER A 259 -4.35 -2.53 9.93
C SER A 259 -5.88 -2.41 9.93
N HIS A 260 -6.47 -2.10 8.78
CA HIS A 260 -7.91 -2.08 8.57
C HIS A 260 -8.30 -3.30 7.72
N ALA A 261 -8.94 -4.30 8.34
CA ALA A 261 -9.37 -5.52 7.64
C ALA A 261 -10.70 -6.07 8.19
N PRO A 262 -11.80 -5.29 8.18
CA PRO A 262 -13.05 -5.71 8.79
C PRO A 262 -13.77 -6.81 8.00
N TYR A 263 -13.42 -7.05 6.74
CA TYR A 263 -14.14 -7.96 5.85
C TYR A 263 -13.57 -9.38 5.93
N SER A 264 -12.27 -9.53 5.68
CA SER A 264 -11.61 -10.85 5.74
C SER A 264 -11.09 -11.20 7.14
N ARG A 265 -10.89 -10.18 8.00
CA ARG A 265 -10.15 -10.29 9.27
C ARG A 265 -8.70 -10.72 9.08
N ALA A 266 -8.14 -10.65 7.86
CA ALA A 266 -6.75 -10.98 7.53
C ALA A 266 -5.81 -9.81 7.86
N HIS A 267 -5.76 -9.43 9.14
CA HIS A 267 -4.88 -8.37 9.62
C HIS A 267 -3.43 -8.67 9.28
N SER A 268 -2.75 -7.70 8.68
CA SER A 268 -1.38 -7.87 8.18
C SER A 268 -0.63 -6.55 8.10
N GLY A 269 0.69 -6.65 8.20
CA GLY A 269 1.64 -5.55 8.16
C GLY A 269 2.96 -6.01 7.55
N VAL A 270 3.63 -5.10 6.85
CA VAL A 270 4.94 -5.33 6.24
C VAL A 270 5.90 -4.29 6.76
N ALA A 271 7.15 -4.68 6.99
CA ALA A 271 8.24 -3.75 7.22
C ALA A 271 9.41 -4.06 6.28
N LEU A 272 10.01 -2.99 5.74
CA LEU A 272 11.09 -3.01 4.77
C LEU A 272 12.32 -2.34 5.37
N GLN A 273 13.49 -2.97 5.28
CA GLN A 273 14.76 -2.38 5.70
C GLN A 273 15.63 -2.09 4.48
N LEU A 274 16.11 -0.84 4.38
CA LEU A 274 17.06 -0.41 3.36
C LEU A 274 18.50 -0.75 3.72
N ALA A 275 19.41 -0.62 2.76
CA ALA A 275 20.85 -0.80 2.95
C ALA A 275 21.46 0.14 4.02
N ASP A 276 20.88 1.31 4.20
CA ASP A 276 21.31 2.30 5.21
C ASP A 276 20.68 2.07 6.59
N GLY A 277 19.91 0.99 6.76
CA GLY A 277 19.28 0.60 8.01
C GLY A 277 17.93 1.27 8.29
N ARG A 278 17.47 2.23 7.48
CA ARG A 278 16.12 2.82 7.62
C ARG A 278 15.04 1.75 7.43
N ILE A 279 13.98 1.85 8.23
CA ILE A 279 12.84 0.93 8.20
C ILE A 279 11.56 1.67 7.81
N PHE A 280 10.81 1.10 6.88
CA PHE A 280 9.50 1.60 6.44
C PHE A 280 8.46 0.52 6.63
N ALA A 281 7.41 0.81 7.40
CA ALA A 281 6.34 -0.13 7.69
C ALA A 281 5.03 0.32 7.06
N GLY A 282 4.27 -0.65 6.57
CA GLY A 282 3.00 -0.47 5.88
C GLY A 282 1.94 -1.38 6.45
N ARG A 283 0.72 -0.87 6.48
CA ARG A 283 -0.45 -1.52 7.08
C ARG A 283 -1.41 -1.94 5.99
N TYR A 284 -2.07 -3.07 6.16
CA TYR A 284 -3.13 -3.47 5.24
C TYR A 284 -4.34 -2.56 5.41
N ALA A 285 -4.93 -2.13 4.29
CA ALA A 285 -6.19 -1.38 4.26
C ALA A 285 -7.16 -2.03 3.27
N GLU A 286 -8.09 -2.81 3.80
CA GLU A 286 -9.17 -3.38 3.01
C GLU A 286 -10.15 -2.32 2.53
N ASN A 287 -10.91 -2.68 1.50
CA ASN A 287 -12.01 -1.88 0.98
C ASN A 287 -13.27 -2.73 0.85
N ALA A 288 -14.45 -2.13 1.07
CA ALA A 288 -15.74 -2.78 0.93
C ALA A 288 -15.93 -3.46 -0.44
N ALA A 289 -15.39 -2.88 -1.51
CA ALA A 289 -15.44 -3.42 -2.87
C ALA A 289 -14.30 -4.39 -3.21
N PHE A 290 -13.52 -4.79 -2.20
CA PHE A 290 -12.45 -5.78 -2.21
C PHE A 290 -11.24 -5.41 -3.09
N ASN A 291 -11.42 -5.29 -4.41
CA ASN A 291 -10.34 -4.98 -5.36
C ASN A 291 -9.59 -3.66 -5.06
N PRO A 292 -10.22 -2.60 -4.52
CA PRO A 292 -9.50 -1.38 -4.15
C PRO A 292 -8.66 -1.48 -2.89
N SER A 293 -8.68 -2.63 -2.19
CA SER A 293 -7.85 -2.85 -1.00
C SER A 293 -6.37 -2.59 -1.31
N LEU A 294 -5.69 -1.90 -0.38
CA LEU A 294 -4.28 -1.56 -0.50
C LEU A 294 -3.45 -2.54 0.35
N PRO A 295 -2.63 -3.42 -0.26
CA PRO A 295 -1.83 -4.39 0.49
C PRO A 295 -0.78 -3.71 1.39
N PRO A 296 -0.34 -4.38 2.48
CA PRO A 296 0.64 -3.81 3.40
C PRO A 296 2.00 -3.52 2.76
N LEU A 297 2.41 -4.29 1.74
CA LEU A 297 3.64 -4.03 0.99
C LEU A 297 3.57 -2.68 0.27
N GLN A 298 2.52 -2.43 -0.51
CA GLN A 298 2.31 -1.15 -1.21
C GLN A 298 2.29 0.01 -0.21
N SER A 299 1.63 -0.18 0.93
CA SER A 299 1.60 0.80 2.02
C SER A 299 3.01 1.19 2.51
N ALA A 300 3.93 0.22 2.63
CA ALA A 300 5.33 0.47 3.02
C ALA A 300 6.15 1.12 1.90
N LEU A 301 5.97 0.66 0.66
CA LEU A 301 6.65 1.20 -0.54
C LEU A 301 6.27 2.67 -0.79
N ILE A 302 5.02 3.05 -0.52
CA ILE A 302 4.56 4.45 -0.56
C ILE A 302 5.41 5.33 0.36
N LEU A 303 5.60 4.94 1.63
CA LEU A 303 6.39 5.73 2.57
C LEU A 303 7.87 5.78 2.17
N LEU A 304 8.43 4.64 1.75
CA LEU A 304 9.80 4.56 1.26
C LEU A 304 10.01 5.57 0.13
N ASN A 305 9.17 5.52 -0.91
CA ASN A 305 9.29 6.39 -2.07
C ASN A 305 9.03 7.87 -1.74
N ILE A 306 7.97 8.18 -0.99
CA ILE A 306 7.61 9.59 -0.70
C ILE A 306 8.67 10.29 0.15
N THR A 307 9.42 9.54 0.97
CA THR A 307 10.56 10.04 1.73
C THR A 307 11.87 10.09 0.95
N GLY A 308 11.85 9.71 -0.34
CA GLY A 308 12.99 9.80 -1.24
C GLY A 308 13.94 8.60 -1.20
N GLY A 309 13.51 7.45 -0.67
CA GLY A 309 14.26 6.20 -0.82
C GLY A 309 14.02 5.53 -2.18
N ASP A 310 14.95 4.68 -2.60
CA ASP A 310 14.79 3.82 -3.79
C ASP A 310 14.24 2.45 -3.38
N CYS A 311 13.16 2.00 -4.03
CA CYS A 311 12.58 0.69 -3.79
C CYS A 311 13.54 -0.46 -4.14
N ARG A 312 14.58 -0.21 -4.93
CA ARG A 312 15.62 -1.19 -5.27
C ARG A 312 16.68 -1.35 -4.17
N ASP A 313 16.72 -0.45 -3.19
CA ASP A 313 17.67 -0.51 -2.07
C ASP A 313 17.17 -1.37 -0.89
N ILE A 314 15.99 -1.99 -1.03
CA ILE A 314 15.42 -2.87 -0.01
C ILE A 314 16.29 -4.12 0.13
N ARG A 315 16.77 -4.37 1.35
CA ARG A 315 17.62 -5.53 1.68
C ARG A 315 16.84 -6.64 2.34
N ARG A 316 15.99 -6.28 3.30
CA ARG A 316 15.24 -7.24 4.12
C ARG A 316 13.78 -6.81 4.18
N ALA A 317 12.89 -7.78 4.14
CA ALA A 317 11.46 -7.55 4.32
C ALA A 317 10.87 -8.57 5.29
N VAL A 318 9.92 -8.12 6.10
CA VAL A 318 9.15 -8.97 7.01
C VAL A 318 7.68 -8.73 6.79
N LEU A 319 6.94 -9.80 6.46
CA LEU A 319 5.48 -9.84 6.50
C LEU A 319 5.05 -10.46 7.82
N VAL A 320 4.15 -9.77 8.52
CA VAL A 320 3.38 -10.30 9.65
C VAL A 320 1.92 -10.36 9.26
N GLU A 321 1.28 -11.51 9.39
CA GLU A 321 -0.14 -11.67 9.07
C GLU A 321 -0.81 -12.75 9.94
N ARG A 322 -2.14 -12.77 9.99
CA ARG A 322 -2.89 -13.82 10.70
C ARG A 322 -2.80 -15.15 9.96
N ASP A 323 -2.74 -16.22 10.75
CA ASP A 323 -2.84 -17.59 10.23
C ASP A 323 -4.29 -18.01 9.96
N ALA A 324 -4.46 -19.02 9.10
CA ALA A 324 -5.72 -19.75 8.88
C ALA A 324 -6.95 -18.89 8.49
N VAL A 325 -6.72 -17.70 7.93
CA VAL A 325 -7.75 -16.84 7.31
C VAL A 325 -7.83 -17.08 5.80
N ALA A 326 -8.93 -16.67 5.18
CA ALA A 326 -9.22 -16.94 3.76
C ALA A 326 -8.26 -16.24 2.77
N LEU A 327 -7.45 -15.29 3.24
CA LEU A 327 -6.60 -14.45 2.40
C LEU A 327 -5.20 -14.34 3.02
N SER A 328 -4.16 -14.54 2.20
CA SER A 328 -2.76 -14.31 2.57
C SER A 328 -2.12 -13.30 1.63
N GLN A 329 -1.27 -12.45 2.17
CA GLN A 329 -0.48 -11.46 1.42
C GLN A 329 0.85 -12.03 0.93
N TRP A 330 1.22 -13.25 1.32
CA TRP A 330 2.57 -13.81 1.17
C TRP A 330 3.07 -13.87 -0.27
N ASP A 331 2.33 -14.53 -1.16
CA ASP A 331 2.81 -14.78 -2.52
C ASP A 331 2.93 -13.50 -3.34
N ALA A 332 1.93 -12.61 -3.23
CA ALA A 332 1.96 -11.30 -3.88
C ALA A 332 3.11 -10.43 -3.32
N THR A 333 3.32 -10.45 -2.00
CA THR A 333 4.43 -9.75 -1.36
C THR A 333 5.78 -10.26 -1.87
N CYS A 334 5.96 -11.59 -1.91
CA CYS A 334 7.17 -12.22 -2.44
C CYS A 334 7.41 -11.88 -3.91
N ALA A 335 6.39 -12.00 -4.76
CA ALA A 335 6.51 -11.73 -6.18
C ALA A 335 6.94 -10.27 -6.45
N THR A 336 6.28 -9.31 -5.81
CA THR A 336 6.59 -7.88 -5.97
C THR A 336 7.96 -7.51 -5.41
N LEU A 337 8.35 -8.02 -4.24
CA LEU A 337 9.68 -7.76 -3.67
C LEU A 337 10.80 -8.37 -4.52
N ARG A 338 10.61 -9.57 -5.07
CA ARG A 338 11.58 -10.19 -5.99
C ARG A 338 11.69 -9.40 -7.29
N ALA A 339 10.60 -8.88 -7.83
CA ALA A 339 10.63 -8.00 -9.00
C ALA A 339 11.38 -6.68 -8.73
N LEU A 340 11.38 -6.22 -7.47
CA LEU A 340 12.17 -5.07 -7.00
C LEU A 340 13.63 -5.43 -6.64
N GLY A 341 14.02 -6.70 -6.71
CA GLY A 341 15.38 -7.17 -6.42
C GLY A 341 15.65 -7.56 -4.96
N CYS A 342 14.63 -7.61 -4.11
CA CYS A 342 14.77 -8.05 -2.71
C CYS A 342 14.59 -9.57 -2.60
N GLY A 343 15.64 -10.26 -2.13
CA GLY A 343 15.64 -11.71 -1.95
C GLY A 343 15.45 -12.19 -0.51
N GLU A 344 15.73 -11.35 0.49
CA GLU A 344 15.61 -11.72 1.91
C GLU A 344 14.24 -11.31 2.46
N ILE A 345 13.29 -12.25 2.36
CA ILE A 345 11.89 -12.03 2.72
C ILE A 345 11.48 -13.07 3.76
N HIS A 346 11.00 -12.59 4.90
CA HIS A 346 10.57 -13.42 6.02
C HIS A 346 9.07 -13.29 6.27
N ARG A 347 8.44 -14.36 6.76
CA ARG A 347 7.04 -14.37 7.20
C ARG A 347 6.97 -14.73 8.68
N ARG A 348 6.10 -14.04 9.43
CA ARG A 348 5.72 -14.42 10.78
C ARG A 348 4.20 -14.37 10.93
N LEU A 349 3.68 -15.26 11.78
CA LEU A 349 2.26 -15.36 12.04
C LEU A 349 1.89 -14.63 13.33
N LEU A 350 0.71 -14.02 13.31
CA LEU A 350 0.07 -13.46 14.48
C LEU A 350 -0.61 -14.55 15.32
N GLU A 351 -0.62 -14.35 16.63
CA GLU A 351 -1.39 -15.12 17.61
C GLU A 351 -2.34 -14.16 18.34
N GLY A 352 -3.63 -14.54 18.43
CA GLY A 352 -4.71 -13.74 19.01
C GLY A 352 -6.02 -13.81 18.22
#